data_AF-A0A524A025-F1
#
_entry.id   AF-A0A524A025-F1
#
_cell.length_a   1.000
_cell.length_b   1.000
_cell.length_c   1.000
_cell.angle_alpha   90.00
_cell.angle_beta   90.00
_cell.angle_gamma   90.00
#
_symmetry.space_group_name_H-M   'P 1'
#
loop_
_entity.id
_entity.type
_entity.pdbx_description
1 polymer ?
#
loop_
_entity_poly.entity_id
_entity_poly.type
_entity_poly.pdbx_seq_one_letter_code
_entity_poly.pdbx_strand_id
1 'polypeptide(L)'
;MIYLSGNGSVSSKGAHSTSSGTYPGYIQLYQDYVLHERVLSARERLMACELCPRACGVNRLKGELGFCRGGSLARVASWNAHFGEEPPISGTGGSGTIFFSHCTGRCIFCQNFPISQLGIGQEVTAHRLSGFMIELQRRGCHNINLVTPTHYVPQFLAALELAVASGLRIPIVYNTSGFESVETLRLLDG
;
A
#
# COMPACT_ATOMS: atom_id res chain seq x y z
N MET A 1 5.43 2.89 -13.17
CA MET A 1 5.62 3.82 -12.05
C MET A 1 4.82 5.08 -12.36
N ILE A 2 3.67 5.27 -11.71
CA ILE A 2 2.88 6.51 -11.83
C ILE A 2 3.34 7.41 -10.69
N TYR A 3 3.96 8.54 -11.02
CA TYR A 3 4.24 9.60 -10.05
C TYR A 3 2.95 10.40 -9.84
N LEU A 4 2.34 10.30 -8.67
CA LEU A 4 1.25 11.18 -8.25
C LEU A 4 1.86 12.35 -7.47
N SER A 5 2.09 13.46 -8.16
CA SER A 5 2.37 14.75 -7.54
C SER A 5 1.49 15.81 -8.19
N GLY A 6 0.20 15.82 -7.82
CA GLY A 6 -0.76 16.84 -8.21
C GLY A 6 -0.68 18.05 -7.29
N ASN A 7 -0.22 19.20 -7.81
CA ASN A 7 -0.27 20.48 -7.12
C ASN A 7 -1.69 21.08 -7.17
N GLY A 8 -2.43 21.01 -6.06
CA GLY A 8 -3.67 21.76 -5.87
C GLY A 8 -3.43 23.04 -5.06
N SER A 9 -3.60 24.22 -5.68
CA SER A 9 -3.54 25.51 -4.98
C SER A 9 -4.90 25.86 -4.38
N VAL A 10 -5.01 25.95 -3.05
CA VAL A 10 -6.18 26.54 -2.36
C VAL A 10 -5.77 27.85 -1.68
N SER A 11 -6.51 28.90 -1.98
CA SER A 11 -6.37 30.24 -1.38
C SER A 11 -7.37 30.40 -0.24
N SER A 12 -6.87 30.57 0.99
CA SER A 12 -7.61 31.22 2.08
C SER A 12 -6.64 31.73 3.15
N LYS A 13 -6.79 33.02 3.50
CA LYS A 13 -5.97 33.78 4.43
C LYS A 13 -6.04 33.23 5.85
N GLY A 14 -4.88 33.06 6.50
CA GLY A 14 -4.73 32.82 7.93
C GLY A 14 -3.27 32.57 8.28
N ALA A 15 -2.67 33.47 9.06
CA ALA A 15 -1.24 33.47 9.35
C ALA A 15 -0.84 32.31 10.26
N HIS A 16 -0.11 31.31 9.73
CA HIS A 16 0.72 30.40 10.50
C HIS A 16 2.02 30.09 9.73
N SER A 17 3.08 29.97 10.52
CA SER A 17 4.50 29.94 10.15
C SER A 17 4.84 28.90 9.09
N THR A 18 5.64 29.33 8.13
CA THR A 18 6.24 28.53 7.06
C THR A 18 7.21 27.47 7.60
N SER A 19 6.82 26.20 7.54
CA SER A 19 7.74 25.09 7.30
C SER A 19 7.25 24.33 6.07
N SER A 20 7.73 24.70 4.88
CA SER A 20 7.35 24.07 3.61
C SER A 20 8.07 22.73 3.44
N GLY A 21 7.82 21.78 4.34
CA GLY A 21 8.10 20.38 4.08
C GLY A 21 6.96 19.82 3.23
N THR A 22 7.24 19.37 2.02
CA THR A 22 6.24 18.64 1.23
C THR A 22 6.01 17.29 1.90
N TYR A 23 4.92 17.17 2.65
CA TYR A 23 4.51 15.90 3.26
C TYR A 23 3.80 15.02 2.23
N PRO A 24 3.82 13.69 2.37
CA PRO A 24 3.01 12.80 1.55
C PRO A 24 1.51 13.13 1.66
N GLY A 25 0.78 13.09 0.54
CA GLY A 25 -0.62 13.52 0.50
C GLY A 25 -1.57 12.69 1.37
N TYR A 26 -1.23 11.42 1.63
CA TYR A 26 -1.98 10.58 2.57
C TYR A 26 -2.10 11.19 4.00
N ILE A 27 -1.19 12.08 4.41
CA ILE A 27 -1.26 12.73 5.72
C ILE A 27 -2.43 13.73 5.73
N GLN A 28 -2.57 14.51 4.67
CA GLN A 28 -3.70 15.43 4.52
C GLN A 28 -5.01 14.64 4.44
N LEU A 29 -5.05 13.56 3.65
CA LEU A 29 -6.23 12.69 3.58
C LEU A 29 -6.64 12.11 4.94
N TYR A 30 -5.67 11.80 5.81
CA TYR A 30 -5.95 11.35 7.18
C TYR A 30 -6.54 12.47 8.04
N GLN A 31 -5.97 13.68 7.98
CA GLN A 31 -6.45 14.84 8.73
C GLN A 31 -7.88 15.25 8.32
N ASP A 32 -8.18 15.16 7.02
CA ASP A 32 -9.48 15.49 6.45
C ASP A 32 -10.49 14.34 6.54
N TYR A 33 -10.15 13.23 7.21
CA TYR A 33 -10.97 12.02 7.36
C TYR A 33 -11.28 11.26 6.05
N VAL A 34 -10.82 11.76 4.90
CA VAL A 34 -10.97 11.12 3.59
C VAL A 34 -10.31 9.75 3.53
N LEU A 35 -9.17 9.57 4.20
CA LEU A 35 -8.51 8.26 4.29
C LEU A 35 -9.41 7.24 4.98
N HIS A 36 -10.12 7.64 6.04
CA HIS A 36 -11.04 6.76 6.77
C HIS A 36 -12.18 6.27 5.87
N GLU A 37 -12.81 7.17 5.12
CA GLU A 37 -13.88 6.82 4.17
C GLU A 37 -13.39 5.83 3.12
N ARG A 38 -12.17 6.04 2.60
CA ARG A 38 -11.54 5.13 1.64
C ARG A 38 -11.22 3.76 2.26
N VAL A 39 -10.82 3.70 3.53
CA VAL A 39 -10.64 2.43 4.26
C VAL A 39 -11.94 1.65 4.32
N LEU A 40 -13.05 2.30 4.69
CA LEU A 40 -14.36 1.67 4.76
C LEU A 40 -14.81 1.17 3.38
N SER A 41 -14.73 2.02 2.35
CA SER A 41 -15.08 1.65 0.97
C SER A 41 -14.21 0.50 0.44
N ALA A 42 -12.91 0.52 0.71
CA ALA A 42 -12.01 -0.56 0.29
C ALA A 42 -12.36 -1.88 0.99
N ARG A 43 -12.75 -1.84 2.27
CA ARG A 43 -13.15 -3.02 3.04
C ARG A 43 -14.43 -3.64 2.48
N GLU A 44 -15.41 -2.84 2.06
CA GLU A 44 -16.65 -3.35 1.46
C GLU A 44 -16.40 -4.19 0.20
N ARG A 45 -15.39 -3.80 -0.60
CA ARG A 45 -14.95 -4.55 -1.78
C ARG A 45 -14.42 -5.95 -1.46
N LEU A 46 -14.17 -6.30 -0.20
CA LEU A 46 -13.81 -7.68 0.18
C LEU A 46 -15.02 -8.62 0.17
N MET A 47 -16.26 -8.11 0.22
CA MET A 47 -17.48 -8.92 0.16
C MET A 47 -17.80 -9.41 -1.25
N ALA A 48 -17.40 -8.65 -2.27
CA ALA A 48 -17.44 -9.02 -3.68
C ALA A 48 -16.22 -8.42 -4.37
N CYS A 49 -15.17 -9.24 -4.55
CA CYS A 49 -13.84 -8.73 -4.90
C CYS A 49 -13.73 -8.18 -6.33
N GLU A 50 -13.52 -6.86 -6.42
CA GLU A 50 -13.30 -6.09 -7.67
C GLU A 50 -11.97 -5.31 -7.69
N LEU A 51 -11.01 -5.71 -6.85
CA LEU A 51 -9.74 -4.97 -6.67
C LEU A 51 -8.83 -4.93 -7.93
N CYS A 52 -9.04 -5.84 -8.86
CA CYS A 52 -8.28 -5.94 -10.11
C CYS A 52 -9.24 -6.19 -11.28
N PRO A 53 -8.79 -6.03 -12.54
CA PRO A 53 -9.64 -6.19 -13.72
C PRO A 53 -10.30 -7.58 -13.86
N ARG A 54 -9.87 -8.61 -13.09
CA ARG A 54 -10.56 -9.91 -13.07
C ARG A 54 -11.95 -9.85 -12.46
N ALA A 55 -12.23 -8.89 -11.59
CA ALA A 55 -13.51 -8.73 -10.90
C ALA A 55 -14.11 -10.07 -10.43
N CYS A 56 -13.33 -10.88 -9.71
CA CYS A 56 -13.69 -12.28 -9.45
C CYS A 56 -14.92 -12.48 -8.55
N GLY A 57 -15.43 -11.42 -7.90
CA GLY A 57 -16.68 -11.46 -7.14
C GLY A 57 -16.64 -12.27 -5.84
N VAL A 58 -15.53 -12.95 -5.53
CA VAL A 58 -15.41 -13.78 -4.32
C VAL A 58 -15.57 -12.94 -3.05
N ASN A 59 -16.17 -13.56 -2.03
CA ASN A 59 -16.31 -12.99 -0.70
C ASN A 59 -15.14 -13.40 0.19
N ARG A 60 -14.11 -12.56 0.22
CA ARG A 60 -12.91 -12.80 1.03
C ARG A 60 -13.19 -12.78 2.52
N LEU A 61 -14.21 -12.06 2.97
CA LEU A 61 -14.61 -12.04 4.38
C LEU A 61 -15.19 -13.38 4.85
N LYS A 62 -15.72 -14.18 3.93
CA LYS A 62 -16.14 -15.57 4.18
C LYS A 62 -15.02 -16.60 3.95
N GLY A 63 -13.80 -16.13 3.66
CA GLY A 63 -12.65 -17.00 3.39
C GLY A 63 -12.57 -17.49 1.94
N GLU A 64 -13.41 -17.00 1.03
CA GLU A 64 -13.32 -17.37 -0.39
C GLU A 64 -12.08 -16.75 -1.03
N LEU A 65 -11.46 -17.51 -1.94
CA LEU A 65 -10.22 -17.12 -2.60
C LEU A 65 -10.43 -16.99 -4.11
N GLY A 66 -9.97 -15.87 -4.67
CA GLY A 66 -9.97 -15.65 -6.12
C GLY A 66 -8.71 -16.21 -6.79
N PHE A 67 -8.54 -15.89 -8.07
CA PHE A 67 -7.35 -16.28 -8.86
C PHE A 67 -6.01 -15.94 -8.16
N CYS A 68 -5.95 -14.76 -7.54
CA CYS A 68 -4.75 -14.30 -6.83
C CYS A 68 -4.43 -15.12 -5.58
N ARG A 69 -5.41 -15.80 -4.96
CA ARG A 69 -5.32 -16.47 -3.65
C ARG A 69 -5.13 -15.57 -2.43
N GLY A 70 -5.23 -14.25 -2.57
CA GLY A 70 -5.25 -13.33 -1.44
C GLY A 70 -6.54 -13.43 -0.63
N GLY A 71 -6.42 -13.59 0.70
CA GLY A 71 -7.55 -13.70 1.64
C GLY A 71 -8.03 -12.37 2.24
N SER A 72 -8.68 -12.44 3.40
CA SER A 72 -9.16 -11.30 4.20
C SER A 72 -8.06 -10.59 4.98
N LEU A 73 -6.95 -11.28 5.29
CA LEU A 73 -5.73 -10.71 5.85
C LEU A 73 -4.65 -10.60 4.77
N ALA A 74 -3.78 -9.59 4.92
CA ALA A 74 -2.60 -9.47 4.09
C ALA A 74 -1.62 -10.58 4.45
N ARG A 75 -1.01 -11.21 3.46
CA ARG A 75 0.10 -12.14 3.67
C ARG A 75 1.40 -11.45 3.27
N VAL A 76 2.35 -11.38 4.19
CA VAL A 76 3.63 -10.71 4.02
C VAL A 76 4.74 -11.76 4.08
N ALA A 77 5.54 -11.83 3.01
CA ALA A 77 6.70 -12.71 2.91
C ALA A 77 7.92 -12.14 3.64
N SER A 78 8.15 -10.83 3.54
CA SER A 78 9.26 -10.15 4.21
C SER A 78 9.05 -8.63 4.27
N TRP A 79 9.77 -7.96 5.18
CA TRP A 79 9.87 -6.50 5.24
C TRP A 79 11.29 -6.09 5.62
N ASN A 80 11.98 -5.26 4.82
CA ASN A 80 13.37 -4.88 5.04
C ASN A 80 13.75 -3.57 4.36
N ALA A 81 14.87 -2.97 4.77
CA ALA A 81 15.52 -1.93 3.98
C ALA A 81 16.18 -2.58 2.75
N HIS A 82 15.69 -2.25 1.55
CA HIS A 82 16.26 -2.70 0.28
C HIS A 82 17.07 -1.58 -0.38
N PHE A 83 18.29 -1.88 -0.76
CA PHE A 83 19.21 -0.92 -1.38
C PHE A 83 19.32 -1.09 -2.91
N GLY A 84 18.80 -2.19 -3.47
CA GLY A 84 18.94 -2.56 -4.89
C GLY A 84 17.81 -2.10 -5.81
N GLU A 85 17.92 -2.52 -7.09
CA GLU A 85 17.03 -2.30 -8.26
C GLU A 85 16.74 -0.85 -8.68
N GLU A 86 16.40 0.06 -7.77
CA GLU A 86 15.96 1.42 -8.13
C GLU A 86 16.72 2.50 -7.31
N PRO A 87 17.99 2.80 -7.65
CA PRO A 87 18.81 3.78 -6.93
C PRO A 87 18.16 5.15 -6.66
N PRO A 88 17.33 5.72 -7.57
CA PRO A 88 16.65 7.00 -7.32
C PRO A 88 15.70 7.01 -6.12
N ILE A 89 15.12 5.86 -5.74
CA ILE A 89 14.20 5.77 -4.60
C ILE A 89 14.82 5.11 -3.36
N SER A 90 15.84 4.28 -3.53
CA SER A 90 16.51 3.61 -2.40
C SER A 90 17.55 4.49 -1.73
N GLY A 91 18.23 5.37 -2.48
CA GLY A 91 19.20 6.33 -1.94
C GLY A 91 20.16 5.70 -0.92
N THR A 92 20.48 6.46 0.12
CA THR A 92 21.39 6.02 1.20
C THR A 92 20.71 5.27 2.35
N GLY A 93 19.39 5.44 2.55
CA GLY A 93 18.63 4.89 3.66
C GLY A 93 17.91 3.58 3.33
N GLY A 94 17.91 3.21 2.05
CA GLY A 94 17.14 2.10 1.52
C GLY A 94 15.67 2.44 1.27
N SER A 95 15.06 1.65 0.40
CA SER A 95 13.62 1.57 0.18
C SER A 95 13.03 0.58 1.20
N GLY A 96 12.18 1.05 2.11
CA GLY A 96 11.56 0.23 3.15
C GLY A 96 10.53 -0.71 2.53
N THR A 97 10.96 -1.88 2.10
CA THR A 97 10.19 -2.71 1.18
C THR A 97 9.42 -3.78 1.94
N ILE A 98 8.13 -3.91 1.65
CA ILE A 98 7.24 -4.94 2.15
C ILE A 98 6.83 -5.82 0.97
N PHE A 99 7.26 -7.08 0.99
CA PHE A 99 6.90 -8.06 -0.02
C PHE A 99 5.61 -8.76 0.38
N PHE A 100 4.54 -8.48 -0.34
CA PHE A 100 3.29 -9.23 -0.20
C PHE A 100 3.40 -10.55 -0.93
N SER A 101 2.85 -11.60 -0.33
CA SER A 101 2.66 -12.89 -0.97
C SER A 101 1.45 -12.82 -1.90
N HIS A 102 1.38 -13.77 -2.84
CA HIS A 102 0.34 -13.80 -3.88
C HIS A 102 0.47 -12.69 -4.93
N CYS A 103 -0.23 -12.82 -6.05
CA CYS A 103 -0.23 -11.83 -7.13
C CYS A 103 -1.51 -11.92 -7.96
N THR A 104 -1.95 -10.79 -8.51
CA THR A 104 -3.07 -10.73 -9.48
C THR A 104 -2.70 -11.37 -10.83
N GLY A 105 -1.40 -11.50 -11.11
CA GLY A 105 -0.80 -12.23 -12.23
C GLY A 105 -0.17 -13.57 -11.83
N ARG A 106 0.19 -14.37 -12.84
CA ARG A 106 0.92 -15.64 -12.71
C ARG A 106 1.91 -15.81 -13.86
N CYS A 107 2.89 -14.92 -13.93
CA CYS A 107 3.88 -14.91 -15.01
C CYS A 107 4.69 -16.21 -14.98
N ILE A 108 4.88 -16.84 -16.15
CA ILE A 108 5.73 -18.04 -16.30
C ILE A 108 7.21 -17.74 -16.00
N PHE A 109 7.62 -16.48 -16.11
CA PHE A 109 8.96 -15.96 -15.88
C PHE A 109 9.06 -15.13 -14.58
N CYS A 110 8.18 -15.38 -13.60
CA CYS A 110 8.11 -14.56 -12.39
C CYS A 110 9.42 -14.63 -11.56
N GLN A 111 10.13 -13.51 -11.43
CA GLN A 111 11.32 -13.39 -10.57
C GLN A 111 10.99 -13.67 -9.10
N ASN A 112 9.82 -13.25 -8.65
CA ASN A 112 9.32 -13.47 -7.29
C ASN A 112 8.40 -14.70 -7.19
N PHE A 113 8.64 -15.75 -7.99
CA PHE A 113 7.78 -16.96 -8.03
C PHE A 113 7.49 -17.56 -6.63
N PRO A 114 8.49 -17.75 -5.73
CA PRO A 114 8.23 -18.32 -4.42
C PRO A 114 7.22 -17.49 -3.59
N ILE A 115 7.30 -16.16 -3.67
CA ILE A 115 6.43 -15.25 -2.93
C ILE A 115 5.05 -15.14 -3.59
N SER A 116 5.03 -14.93 -4.91
CA SER A 116 3.81 -14.65 -5.68
C SER A 116 2.92 -15.87 -5.93
N GLN A 117 3.46 -17.08 -6.00
CA GLN A 117 2.68 -18.27 -6.38
C GLN A 117 2.63 -19.36 -5.30
N LEU A 118 3.65 -19.47 -4.45
CA LEU A 118 3.68 -20.47 -3.37
C LEU A 118 3.11 -19.97 -2.04
N GLY A 119 2.80 -18.67 -1.93
CA GLY A 119 2.16 -18.12 -0.73
C GLY A 119 3.06 -18.12 0.51
N ILE A 120 4.38 -18.04 0.32
CA ILE A 120 5.36 -17.96 1.42
C ILE A 120 5.10 -16.71 2.25
N GLY A 121 5.19 -16.81 3.57
CA GLY A 121 5.02 -15.68 4.49
C GLY A 121 3.92 -15.93 5.51
N GLN A 122 3.56 -14.87 6.23
CA GLN A 122 2.59 -14.94 7.32
C GLN A 122 1.42 -13.98 7.07
N GLU A 123 0.22 -14.38 7.50
CA GLU A 123 -0.91 -13.48 7.58
C GLU A 123 -0.72 -12.47 8.69
N VAL A 124 -1.04 -11.21 8.40
CA VAL A 124 -0.85 -10.10 9.32
C VAL A 124 -2.12 -9.24 9.40
N THR A 125 -2.37 -8.73 10.59
CA THR A 125 -3.42 -7.73 10.83
C THR A 125 -2.98 -6.37 10.32
N ALA A 126 -3.94 -5.45 10.14
CA ALA A 126 -3.64 -4.06 9.79
C ALA A 126 -2.69 -3.39 10.82
N HIS A 127 -2.87 -3.67 12.12
CA HIS A 127 -1.98 -3.19 13.17
C HIS A 127 -0.56 -3.75 13.07
N ARG A 128 -0.40 -5.02 12.66
CA ARG A 128 0.94 -5.58 12.49
C ARG A 128 1.62 -5.01 11.24
N LEU A 129 0.86 -4.84 10.15
CA LEU A 129 1.34 -4.22 8.92
C LEU A 129 1.73 -2.74 9.13
N SER A 130 0.96 -1.96 9.91
CA SER A 130 1.32 -0.59 10.27
C SER A 130 2.61 -0.53 11.08
N GLY A 131 2.80 -1.49 11.99
CA GLY A 131 4.04 -1.66 12.75
C GLY A 131 5.27 -1.84 11.85
N PHE A 132 5.16 -2.61 10.76
CA PHE A 132 6.26 -2.75 9.79
C PHE A 132 6.62 -1.41 9.14
N MET A 133 5.63 -0.60 8.77
CA MET A 133 5.88 0.72 8.16
C MET A 133 6.61 1.65 9.13
N ILE A 134 6.17 1.70 10.38
CA ILE A 134 6.82 2.51 11.43
C ILE A 134 8.24 2.01 11.72
N GLU A 135 8.45 0.69 11.77
CA GLU A 135 9.78 0.10 11.96
C GLU A 135 10.73 0.51 10.83
N LEU A 136 10.31 0.38 9.57
CA LEU A 136 11.12 0.75 8.41
C LEU A 136 11.45 2.25 8.39
N GLN A 137 10.48 3.11 8.74
CA GLN A 137 10.73 4.53 8.93
C GLN A 137 11.78 4.80 10.02
N ARG A 138 11.67 4.13 11.17
CA ARG A 138 12.64 4.27 12.28
C ARG A 138 14.03 3.78 11.92
N ARG A 139 14.13 2.81 11.00
CA ARG A 139 15.39 2.33 10.43
C ARG A 139 16.00 3.30 9.42
N GLY A 140 15.34 4.42 9.11
CA GLY A 140 15.84 5.47 8.23
C GLY A 140 15.56 5.22 6.74
N CYS A 141 14.61 4.33 6.41
CA CYS A 141 14.20 4.12 5.02
C CYS A 141 13.58 5.41 4.44
N HIS A 142 13.84 5.67 3.17
CA HIS A 142 13.37 6.87 2.48
C HIS A 142 11.90 6.80 2.09
N ASN A 143 11.34 5.60 1.99
CA ASN A 143 9.95 5.35 1.63
C ASN A 143 9.50 3.99 2.17
N ILE A 144 8.19 3.73 2.09
CA ILE A 144 7.60 2.39 2.21
C ILE A 144 7.24 1.88 0.82
N ASN A 145 7.94 0.86 0.34
CA ASN A 145 7.72 0.26 -0.97
C ASN A 145 6.88 -1.02 -0.84
N LEU A 146 5.68 -0.96 -1.39
CA LEU A 146 4.73 -2.06 -1.38
C LEU A 146 4.90 -2.88 -2.65
N VAL A 147 5.35 -4.13 -2.53
CA VAL A 147 5.58 -5.02 -3.68
C VAL A 147 4.42 -5.97 -3.89
N THR A 148 3.77 -5.85 -5.05
CA THR A 148 2.54 -6.56 -5.45
C THR A 148 1.35 -6.37 -4.48
N PRO A 149 0.96 -5.13 -4.14
CA PRO A 149 -0.05 -4.89 -3.11
C PRO A 149 -1.50 -4.93 -3.59
N THR A 150 -1.77 -5.04 -4.90
CA THR A 150 -3.12 -4.83 -5.50
C THR A 150 -4.24 -5.61 -4.81
N HIS A 151 -4.02 -6.91 -4.58
CA HIS A 151 -5.01 -7.77 -3.93
C HIS A 151 -5.11 -7.54 -2.42
N TYR A 152 -4.28 -6.67 -1.84
CA TYR A 152 -4.28 -6.29 -0.44
C TYR A 152 -4.49 -4.79 -0.19
N VAL A 153 -4.96 -4.03 -1.19
CA VAL A 153 -5.26 -2.59 -1.03
C VAL A 153 -6.16 -2.30 0.18
N PRO A 154 -7.25 -3.04 0.44
CA PRO A 154 -8.08 -2.79 1.63
C PRO A 154 -7.32 -2.95 2.95
N GLN A 155 -6.47 -3.98 3.04
CA GLN A 155 -5.65 -4.25 4.23
C GLN A 155 -4.54 -3.21 4.40
N PHE A 156 -3.93 -2.79 3.28
CA PHE A 156 -2.93 -1.73 3.26
C PHE A 156 -3.53 -0.39 3.72
N LEU A 157 -4.67 0.04 3.18
CA LEU A 157 -5.29 1.31 3.57
C LEU A 157 -5.62 1.33 5.07
N ALA A 158 -6.18 0.24 5.59
CA ALA A 158 -6.44 0.11 7.03
C ALA A 158 -5.15 0.18 7.87
N ALA A 159 -4.05 -0.38 7.37
CA ALA A 159 -2.75 -0.29 8.03
C ALA A 159 -2.12 1.10 7.89
N LEU A 160 -2.33 1.79 6.77
CA LEU A 160 -1.84 3.14 6.54
C LEU A 160 -2.49 4.11 7.52
N GLU A 161 -3.80 4.07 7.68
CA GLU A 161 -4.52 4.90 8.67
C GLU A 161 -3.91 4.76 10.08
N LEU A 162 -3.67 3.53 10.53
CA LEU A 162 -3.02 3.26 11.81
C LEU A 162 -1.56 3.74 11.85
N ALA A 163 -0.83 3.63 10.75
CA ALA A 163 0.56 4.07 10.66
C ALA A 163 0.67 5.60 10.71
N VAL A 164 -0.22 6.32 10.02
CA VAL A 164 -0.28 7.79 10.06
C VAL A 164 -0.60 8.26 11.48
N ALA A 165 -1.59 7.67 12.13
CA ALA A 165 -1.91 7.92 13.54
C ALA A 165 -0.70 7.67 14.47
N SER A 166 0.20 6.76 14.08
CA SER A 166 1.43 6.41 14.80
C SER A 166 2.67 7.21 14.35
N GLY A 167 2.50 8.22 13.49
CA GLY A 167 3.57 9.12 13.07
C GLY A 167 4.34 8.71 11.81
N LEU A 168 3.76 7.88 10.94
CA LEU A 168 4.30 7.65 9.60
C LEU A 168 4.28 8.96 8.79
N ARG A 169 5.41 9.30 8.18
CA ARG A 169 5.64 10.56 7.48
C ARG A 169 6.50 10.46 6.22
N ILE A 170 6.93 9.26 5.85
CA ILE A 170 7.74 9.02 4.64
C ILE A 170 6.85 8.57 3.46
N PRO A 171 7.22 8.84 2.20
CA PRO A 171 6.44 8.47 1.02
C PRO A 171 6.10 6.98 0.93
N ILE A 172 5.01 6.67 0.23
CA ILE A 172 4.67 5.30 -0.17
C ILE A 172 5.05 5.11 -1.64
N VAL A 173 5.72 4.01 -1.96
CA VAL A 173 6.00 3.56 -3.32
C VAL A 173 5.14 2.34 -3.61
N TYR A 174 4.48 2.34 -4.77
CA TYR A 174 3.56 1.28 -5.18
C TYR A 174 4.19 0.47 -6.33
N ASN A 175 4.86 -0.63 -5.99
CA ASN A 175 5.48 -1.54 -6.94
C ASN A 175 4.47 -2.63 -7.35
N THR A 176 3.94 -2.50 -8.56
CA THR A 176 2.82 -3.31 -9.03
C THR A 176 3.15 -4.16 -10.26
N SER A 177 2.39 -5.24 -10.41
CA SER A 177 2.23 -6.00 -11.65
C SER A 177 1.52 -5.24 -12.79
N GLY A 178 0.95 -4.06 -12.52
CA GLY A 178 0.23 -3.23 -13.50
C GLY A 178 -1.18 -3.73 -13.83
N PHE A 179 -1.81 -4.47 -12.93
CA PHE A 179 -3.11 -5.11 -13.13
C PHE A 179 -4.15 -4.66 -12.09
N GLU A 180 -4.32 -3.33 -11.97
CA GLU A 180 -5.28 -2.63 -11.13
C GLU A 180 -6.58 -2.30 -11.86
N SER A 181 -7.70 -2.30 -11.15
CA SER A 181 -8.91 -1.61 -11.63
C SER A 181 -8.77 -0.10 -11.38
N VAL A 182 -9.40 0.71 -12.23
CA VAL A 182 -9.40 2.17 -12.07
C VAL A 182 -10.02 2.57 -10.74
N GLU A 183 -11.04 1.84 -10.30
CA GLU A 183 -11.73 2.01 -9.03
C GLU A 183 -10.78 1.82 -7.84
N THR A 184 -9.89 0.83 -7.91
CA THR A 184 -8.85 0.63 -6.90
C THR A 184 -7.84 1.77 -6.91
N LEU A 185 -7.43 2.26 -8.08
CA LEU A 185 -6.50 3.40 -8.17
C LEU A 185 -7.10 4.68 -7.57
N ARG A 186 -8.41 4.93 -7.75
CA ARG A 186 -9.09 6.08 -7.13
C ARG A 186 -9.07 6.04 -5.60
N LEU A 187 -9.05 4.85 -4.99
CA LEU A 187 -8.89 4.72 -3.53
C LEU A 187 -7.50 5.15 -3.05
N LEU A 188 -6.49 5.07 -3.93
CA LEU A 188 -5.08 5.33 -3.63
C LEU A 188 -4.61 6.74 -4.02
N ASP A 189 -5.48 7.58 -4.60
CA ASP A 189 -5.10 8.88 -5.13
C ASP A 189 -4.82 9.91 -4.04
N GLY A 190 -3.57 10.36 -3.90
CA GLY A 190 -3.12 11.35 -2.90
C GLY A 190 -1.86 10.97 -2.12
#